data_AF-A0A382QH48-F1
#
_entry.id   AF-A0A382QH48-F1
#
_cell.length_a   1.000
_cell.length_b   1.000
_cell.length_c   1.000
_cell.angle_alpha   90.00
_cell.angle_beta   90.00
_cell.angle_gamma   90.00
#
_symmetry.space_group_name_H-M   'P 1'
#
loop_
_entity.id
_entity.type
_entity.pdbx_description
1 polymer ?
#
loop_
_entity_poly.entity_id
_entity_poly.type
_entity_poly.pdbx_seq_one_letter_code
_entity_poly.pdbx_strand_id
1 'polypeptide(L)'
;MTSSTGRLSANAQCFGAMLLWACGFVSLEFLLDDWGALSLIAVRLTISAGFLLTWWLLAEGFTKALQAPWVRGLFIGALGWGLGSILLYLGQRLSDPVAITVVIAMMPIAGAAIEIVF
;
A
#
# COMPACT_ATOMS: atom_id res chain seq x y z
N MET A 1 -30.58 -10.86 13.86
CA MET A 1 -30.85 -9.88 12.78
C MET A 1 -29.72 -8.85 12.76
N THR A 2 -28.57 -9.13 12.13
CA THR A 2 -27.45 -8.15 12.01
C THR A 2 -26.48 -8.44 10.85
N SER A 3 -26.78 -9.35 9.89
CA SER A 3 -25.81 -9.69 8.84
C SER A 3 -25.84 -8.76 7.61
N SER A 4 -26.94 -8.03 7.34
CA SER A 4 -26.99 -7.12 6.17
C SER A 4 -26.16 -5.85 6.37
N THR A 5 -26.25 -5.22 7.55
CA THR A 5 -25.48 -4.00 7.86
C THR A 5 -23.98 -4.24 7.84
N GLY A 6 -23.52 -5.38 8.39
CA GLY A 6 -22.10 -5.75 8.36
C GLY A 6 -21.58 -6.07 6.95
N ARG A 7 -22.41 -6.67 6.09
CA ARG A 7 -22.06 -6.91 4.68
C ARG A 7 -22.00 -5.61 3.88
N LEU A 8 -22.92 -4.68 4.14
CA LEU A 8 -22.91 -3.38 3.47
C LEU A 8 -21.69 -2.56 3.86
N SER A 9 -21.35 -2.50 5.15
CA SER A 9 -20.16 -1.76 5.61
C SER A 9 -18.86 -2.37 5.06
N ALA A 10 -18.75 -3.70 5.03
CA ALA A 10 -17.59 -4.38 4.45
C ALA A 10 -17.45 -4.12 2.94
N ASN A 11 -18.55 -4.19 2.18
CA ASN A 11 -18.53 -3.87 0.75
C ASN A 11 -18.18 -2.40 0.50
N ALA A 12 -18.71 -1.48 1.31
CA ALA A 12 -18.38 -0.06 1.20
C ALA A 12 -16.90 0.21 1.50
N GLN A 13 -16.32 -0.44 2.51
CA GLN A 13 -14.89 -0.34 2.82
C GLN A 13 -14.02 -0.91 1.69
N CYS A 14 -14.42 -2.06 1.13
CA CYS A 14 -13.73 -2.68 -0.01
C CYS A 14 -13.76 -1.76 -1.24
N PHE A 15 -14.93 -1.22 -1.57
CA PHE A 15 -15.08 -0.26 -2.66
C PHE A 15 -14.27 1.01 -2.42
N GLY A 16 -14.28 1.55 -1.19
CA GLY A 16 -13.46 2.70 -0.81
C GLY A 16 -11.96 2.44 -0.99
N ALA A 17 -11.48 1.25 -0.59
CA ALA A 17 -10.10 0.85 -0.80
C ALA A 17 -9.74 0.77 -2.30
N MET A 18 -10.62 0.19 -3.13
CA MET A 18 -10.44 0.12 -4.58
C MET A 18 -10.39 1.51 -5.22
N LEU A 19 -11.29 2.42 -4.82
CA LEU A 19 -11.30 3.79 -5.32
C LEU A 19 -10.04 4.56 -4.93
N LEU A 20 -9.65 4.54 -3.65
CA LEU A 20 -8.44 5.21 -3.17
C LEU A 20 -7.20 4.70 -3.89
N TRP A 21 -7.15 3.39 -4.15
CA TRP A 21 -6.06 2.77 -4.88
C TRP A 21 -6.02 3.25 -6.34
N ALA A 22 -7.15 3.22 -7.05
CA ALA A 22 -7.25 3.68 -8.44
C ALA A 22 -6.91 5.17 -8.61
N CYS A 23 -7.43 6.04 -7.72
CA CYS A 23 -7.09 7.47 -7.72
C CYS A 23 -5.59 7.71 -7.55
N GLY A 24 -4.90 6.84 -6.80
CA GLY A 24 -3.45 6.91 -6.63
C GLY A 24 -2.67 6.72 -7.93
N PHE A 25 -3.12 5.87 -8.85
CA PHE A 25 -2.46 5.69 -10.15
C PHE A 25 -2.64 6.91 -11.05
N VAL A 26 -3.86 7.48 -11.07
CA VAL A 26 -4.17 8.67 -11.85
C VAL A 26 -3.40 9.88 -11.33
N SER A 27 -3.39 10.12 -10.01
CA SER A 27 -2.66 11.26 -9.44
C SER A 27 -1.16 11.15 -9.69
N LEU A 28 -0.64 9.92 -9.64
CA LEU A 28 0.79 9.66 -9.77
C LEU A 28 1.32 10.00 -11.16
N GLU A 29 0.52 9.85 -12.21
CA GLU A 29 0.87 10.30 -13.57
C GLU A 29 1.24 11.79 -13.59
N PHE A 30 0.38 12.64 -13.02
CA PHE A 30 0.61 14.09 -12.96
C PHE A 30 1.77 14.49 -12.03
N LEU A 31 1.94 13.79 -10.89
CA LEU A 31 2.96 14.16 -9.90
C LEU A 31 4.36 13.63 -10.26
N LEU A 32 4.47 12.60 -11.10
CA LEU A 32 5.74 12.02 -11.53
C LEU A 32 6.58 12.98 -12.37
N ASP A 33 5.93 13.85 -13.15
CA ASP A 33 6.59 14.81 -14.04
C ASP A 33 7.35 15.88 -13.25
N ASP A 34 6.80 16.36 -12.14
CA ASP A 34 7.37 17.48 -11.37
C ASP A 34 8.35 17.05 -10.26
N TRP A 35 8.06 15.97 -9.52
CA TRP A 35 8.79 15.63 -8.28
C TRP A 35 9.81 14.49 -8.46
N GLY A 36 9.68 13.70 -9.53
CA GLY A 36 10.47 12.49 -9.75
C GLY A 36 10.05 11.31 -8.84
N ALA A 37 10.25 10.09 -9.34
CA ALA A 37 9.73 8.86 -8.73
C ALA A 37 10.22 8.63 -7.28
N LEU A 38 11.51 8.89 -7.01
CA LEU A 38 12.13 8.59 -5.72
C LEU A 38 11.72 9.57 -4.61
N SER A 39 11.54 10.86 -4.95
CA SER A 39 11.07 11.85 -3.97
C SER A 39 9.62 11.58 -3.60
N LEU A 40 8.78 11.34 -4.61
CA LEU A 40 7.36 11.14 -4.42
C LEU A 40 7.04 9.89 -3.59
N ILE A 41 7.79 8.82 -3.80
CA ILE A 41 7.63 7.59 -3.03
C ILE A 41 8.10 7.73 -1.59
N ALA A 42 9.21 8.47 -1.36
CA ALA A 42 9.70 8.75 -0.03
C ALA A 42 8.67 9.55 0.78
N VAL A 43 8.07 10.58 0.18
CA VAL A 43 7.00 11.37 0.80
C VAL A 43 5.77 10.51 1.09
N ARG A 44 5.30 9.71 0.11
CA ARG A 44 4.16 8.82 0.29
C ARG A 44 4.35 7.84 1.44
N LEU A 45 5.50 7.17 1.49
CA LEU A 45 5.80 6.19 2.54
C LEU A 45 5.98 6.87 3.89
N THR A 46 6.58 8.07 3.94
CA THR A 46 6.74 8.83 5.19
C THR A 46 5.39 9.26 5.76
N ILE A 47 4.49 9.80 4.94
CA ILE A 47 3.14 10.19 5.36
C ILE A 47 2.35 8.95 5.81
N SER A 48 2.43 7.86 5.04
CA SER A 48 1.72 6.61 5.35
C SER A 48 2.22 6.00 6.66
N ALA A 49 3.54 5.94 6.85
CA ALA A 49 4.16 5.44 8.07
C ALA A 49 3.79 6.34 9.26
N GLY A 50 3.87 7.67 9.13
CA GLY A 50 3.49 8.61 10.17
C GLY A 50 2.03 8.44 10.59
N PHE A 51 1.11 8.30 9.63
CA PHE A 51 -0.30 8.06 9.90
C PHE A 51 -0.54 6.73 10.61
N LEU A 52 0.02 5.64 10.09
CA LEU A 52 -0.15 4.30 10.68
C LEU A 52 0.46 4.18 12.06
N LEU A 53 1.65 4.75 12.28
CA LEU A 53 2.30 4.78 13.59
C LEU A 53 1.49 5.60 14.59
N THR A 54 1.01 6.78 14.18
CA THR A 54 0.16 7.60 15.05
C THR A 54 -1.12 6.85 15.43
N TRP A 55 -1.80 6.25 14.44
CA TRP A 55 -3.00 5.47 14.67
C TRP A 55 -2.76 4.27 15.60
N TRP A 56 -1.67 3.54 15.38
CA TRP A 56 -1.31 2.38 16.20
C TRP A 56 -0.99 2.78 17.64
N LEU A 57 -0.23 3.86 17.84
CA LEU A 57 0.08 4.40 19.15
C LEU A 57 -1.19 4.83 19.91
N LEU A 58 -2.17 5.41 19.23
CA LEU A 58 -3.46 5.79 19.82
C LEU A 58 -4.32 4.57 20.19
N ALA A 59 -4.26 3.49 19.40
CA ALA A 59 -5.09 2.30 19.60
C ALA A 59 -4.54 1.36 20.69
N GLU A 60 -3.22 1.13 20.74
CA GLU A 60 -2.61 0.11 21.58
C GLU A 60 -1.65 0.65 22.65
N GLY A 61 -1.26 1.93 22.55
CA GLY A 61 -0.35 2.59 23.48
C GLY A 61 1.15 2.37 23.19
N PHE A 62 1.98 3.27 23.74
CA PHE A 62 3.43 3.33 23.47
C PHE A 62 4.23 2.12 23.95
N THR A 63 3.81 1.47 25.04
CA THR A 63 4.55 0.35 25.65
C THR A 63 4.57 -0.89 24.76
N LYS A 64 3.45 -1.18 24.08
CA LYS A 64 3.39 -2.30 23.13
C LYS A 64 4.14 -2.01 21.84
N ALA A 65 4.11 -0.76 21.37
CA ALA A 65 4.85 -0.35 20.19
C ALA A 65 6.37 -0.52 20.37
N LEU A 66 6.91 -0.26 21.57
CA LEU A 66 8.35 -0.43 21.83
C LEU A 66 8.81 -1.90 21.90
N GLN A 67 7.92 -2.80 22.30
CA GLN A 67 8.22 -4.24 22.42
C GLN A 67 8.08 -5.01 21.10
N ALA A 68 7.59 -4.35 20.04
CA ALA A 68 7.40 -4.98 18.74
C ALA A 68 8.75 -5.30 18.06
N PRO A 69 8.82 -6.37 17.24
CA PRO A 69 10.03 -6.76 16.53
C PRO A 69 10.31 -5.85 15.33
N TRP A 70 10.74 -4.60 15.58
CA TRP A 70 10.96 -3.55 14.59
C TRP A 70 11.87 -3.95 13.44
N VAL A 71 12.98 -4.65 13.73
CA VAL A 71 13.95 -5.03 12.69
C VAL A 71 13.31 -5.96 11.65
N ARG A 72 12.54 -6.95 12.10
CA ARG A 72 11.82 -7.86 11.19
C ARG A 72 10.74 -7.11 10.41
N GLY A 73 9.97 -6.26 11.08
CA GLY A 73 8.93 -5.45 10.44
C GLY A 73 9.50 -4.51 9.37
N LEU A 74 10.59 -3.81 9.67
CA LEU A 74 11.27 -2.94 8.71
C LEU A 74 11.89 -3.72 7.55
N PHE A 75 12.47 -4.90 7.80
CA PHE A 75 13.05 -5.70 6.73
C PHE A 75 11.98 -6.21 5.74
N ILE A 76 10.87 -6.75 6.26
CA ILE A 76 9.74 -7.20 5.45
C ILE A 76 9.08 -6.02 4.73
N GLY A 77 8.90 -4.89 5.42
CA GLY A 77 8.34 -3.67 4.84
C GLY A 77 9.23 -3.06 3.76
N ALA A 78 10.55 -3.05 3.95
CA ALA A 78 11.51 -2.55 2.97
C ALA A 78 11.54 -3.42 1.70
N LEU A 79 11.50 -4.75 1.84
CA LEU A 79 11.47 -5.65 0.70
C LEU A 79 10.12 -5.63 -0.03
N GLY A 80 9.00 -5.72 0.70
CA GLY A 80 7.68 -5.75 0.11
C GLY A 80 7.25 -4.38 -0.41
N TRP A 81 7.11 -3.42 0.49
CA TRP A 81 6.63 -2.08 0.14
C TRP A 81 7.72 -1.17 -0.40
N GLY A 82 8.91 -1.14 0.21
CA GLY A 82 10.00 -0.24 -0.23
C GLY A 82 10.44 -0.52 -1.66
N LEU A 83 11.00 -1.70 -1.91
CA LEU A 83 11.46 -2.10 -3.24
C LEU A 83 10.30 -2.25 -4.23
N GLY A 84 9.20 -2.87 -3.81
CA GLY A 84 8.03 -3.08 -4.66
C GLY A 84 7.42 -1.77 -5.16
N SER A 85 7.31 -0.76 -4.29
CA SER A 85 6.77 0.54 -4.71
C SER A 85 7.71 1.29 -5.64
N ILE A 86 9.04 1.20 -5.45
CA ILE A 86 10.01 1.84 -6.36
C ILE A 86 9.88 1.26 -7.76
N LEU A 87 9.82 -0.07 -7.86
CA LEU A 87 9.63 -0.77 -9.14
C LEU A 87 8.28 -0.40 -9.78
N LEU A 88 7.22 -0.27 -8.97
CA LEU A 88 5.90 0.14 -9.43
C LEU A 88 5.93 1.55 -10.04
N TYR A 89 6.58 2.51 -9.36
CA TYR A 89 6.68 3.89 -9.82
C TYR A 89 7.56 4.02 -11.06
N LEU A 90 8.66 3.26 -11.11
CA LEU A 90 9.52 3.18 -12.30
C LEU A 90 8.76 2.58 -13.48
N GLY A 91 7.98 1.52 -13.24
CA GLY A 91 7.04 1.01 -14.24
C GLY A 91 6.17 2.14 -14.77
N GLN A 92 5.51 2.89 -13.89
CA GLN A 92 4.55 3.94 -14.30
C GLN A 92 5.18 5.05 -15.10
N ARG A 93 6.42 5.40 -14.79
CA ARG A 93 7.18 6.36 -15.58
C ARG A 93 7.55 5.85 -16.98
N LEU A 94 7.77 4.54 -17.14
CA LEU A 94 8.25 3.93 -18.39
C LEU A 94 7.11 3.50 -19.34
N SER A 95 5.87 3.50 -18.86
CA SER A 95 4.70 3.08 -19.63
C SER A 95 3.57 4.07 -19.33
N ASP A 96 2.35 3.56 -19.09
CA ASP A 96 1.18 4.38 -18.76
C ASP A 96 0.46 3.77 -17.54
N PRO A 97 -0.32 4.56 -16.77
CA PRO A 97 -1.02 4.06 -15.58
C PRO A 97 -1.95 2.88 -15.86
N VAL A 98 -2.56 2.84 -17.05
CA VAL A 98 -3.46 1.76 -17.46
C VAL A 98 -2.70 0.45 -17.68
N ALA A 99 -1.54 0.47 -18.34
CA ALA A 99 -0.76 -0.74 -18.58
C ALA A 99 -0.32 -1.39 -17.26
N ILE A 100 0.08 -0.58 -16.30
CA ILE A 100 0.62 -1.09 -15.03
C ILE A 100 -0.46 -1.52 -14.07
N THR A 101 -1.61 -0.86 -14.05
CA THR A 101 -2.75 -1.36 -13.28
C THR A 101 -3.17 -2.76 -13.73
N VAL A 102 -3.13 -3.05 -15.04
CA VAL A 102 -3.37 -4.41 -15.57
C VAL A 102 -2.29 -5.40 -15.13
N VAL A 103 -1.01 -5.02 -15.17
CA VAL A 103 0.09 -5.89 -14.70
C VAL A 103 -0.02 -6.17 -13.20
N ILE A 104 -0.36 -5.15 -12.41
CA ILE A 104 -0.51 -5.27 -10.95
C ILE A 104 -1.73 -6.12 -10.58
N ALA A 105 -2.76 -6.19 -11.43
CA ALA A 105 -3.88 -7.10 -11.21
C ALA A 105 -3.46 -8.58 -11.14
N MET A 106 -2.21 -8.92 -11.51
CA MET A 106 -1.62 -10.25 -11.32
C MET A 106 -1.06 -10.49 -9.91
N MET A 107 -1.02 -9.49 -9.03
CA MET A 107 -0.61 -9.63 -7.62
C MET A 107 -1.25 -10.80 -6.87
N PRO A 108 -2.56 -11.11 -7.05
CA PRO A 108 -3.18 -12.26 -6.37
C PRO A 108 -2.52 -13.60 -6.73
N ILE A 109 -2.01 -13.74 -7.96
CA ILE A 109 -1.30 -14.94 -8.40
C ILE A 109 0.01 -15.10 -7.63
N ALA A 110 0.76 -14.02 -7.46
CA ALA A 110 1.97 -14.03 -6.65
C ALA A 110 1.67 -14.35 -5.19
N GLY A 111 0.58 -13.82 -4.63
CA GLY A 111 0.11 -14.16 -3.29
C GLY A 111 -0.21 -15.65 -3.14
N ALA A 112 -0.99 -16.22 -4.06
CA ALA A 112 -1.32 -17.64 -4.06
C ALA A 112 -0.08 -18.54 -4.21
N ALA A 113 0.91 -18.13 -5.03
CA ALA A 113 2.15 -18.87 -5.17
C ALA A 113 2.98 -18.89 -3.88
N ILE A 114 3.04 -17.77 -3.15
CA ILE A 114 3.72 -17.68 -1.85
C ILE A 114 3.02 -18.57 -0.83
N GLU A 115 1.67 -18.57 -0.79
CA GLU A 115 0.86 -19.40 0.12
C GLU A 115 1.04 -20.91 -0.12
N ILE A 116 1.39 -21.33 -1.34
CA ILE A 116 1.69 -22.75 -1.64
C ILE A 116 3.10 -23.14 -1.17
N VAL A 117 4.04 -22.20 -1.20
CA VAL A 117 5.46 -22.46 -0.90
C VAL A 117 5.76 -22.41 0.60
N PHE A 118 5.03 -21.61 1.39
CA PHE A 118 5.25 -21.38 2.82
C PHE A 118 4.01 -21.69 3.65
#